data_AF-A0A5C0XS78-F1
#
_entry.id   AF-A0A5C0XS78-F1
#
_cell.length_a   1.000
_cell.length_b   1.000
_cell.length_c   1.000
_cell.angle_alpha   90.00
_cell.angle_beta   90.00
_cell.angle_gamma   90.00
#
_symmetry.space_group_name_H-M   'P 1'
#
loop_
_entity.id
_entity.type
_entity.pdbx_description
1 polymer ?
#
loop_
_entity_poly.entity_id
_entity_poly.type
_entity_poly.pdbx_seq_one_letter_code
_entity_poly.pdbx_strand_id
1 'polypeptide(L)'
;MGREHIGAKVARINQDSCVKCGICYERCPYESIYIDNEVNYVVNELTCEGCNVCGLVCPVPGTITLELVRSEVIREATTKYGFPLISAQVDVGRPESGKLVTEEKEWARKNNERRRSRPHDR
;
A
#
# COMPACT_ATOMS: atom_id res chain seq x y z
N MET A 1 0.36 20.81 2.19
CA MET A 1 1.53 20.03 2.68
C MET A 1 1.01 18.64 3.01
N GLY A 2 1.36 17.62 2.23
CA GLY A 2 0.87 16.25 2.38
C GLY A 2 1.83 15.43 3.23
N ARG A 3 1.30 14.47 4.00
CA ARG A 3 2.08 13.42 4.65
C ARG A 3 2.05 12.20 3.74
N GLU A 4 3.21 11.71 3.34
CA GLU A 4 3.33 10.47 2.58
C GLU A 4 3.31 9.30 3.56
N HIS A 5 2.56 8.25 3.20
CA HIS A 5 2.44 7.03 3.98
C HIS A 5 2.99 5.86 3.14
N ILE A 6 3.90 5.11 3.75
CA ILE A 6 4.52 3.91 3.20
C ILE A 6 3.99 2.75 4.05
N GLY A 7 3.03 1.99 3.52
CA GLY A 7 2.33 0.96 4.27
C GLY A 7 2.12 -0.34 3.49
N ALA A 8 1.86 -0.25 2.19
CA ALA A 8 1.66 -1.44 1.36
C ALA A 8 2.96 -2.22 1.16
N LYS A 9 2.80 -3.53 0.95
CA LYS A 9 3.88 -4.45 0.60
C LYS A 9 3.61 -5.11 -0.73
N VAL A 10 4.64 -5.31 -1.53
CA VAL A 10 4.56 -6.02 -2.81
C VAL A 10 5.60 -7.14 -2.82
N ALA A 11 5.23 -8.28 -3.40
CA ALA A 11 6.15 -9.38 -3.55
C ALA A 11 7.16 -9.12 -4.67
N ARG A 12 8.43 -9.50 -4.46
CA ARG A 12 9.48 -9.60 -5.48
C ARG A 12 9.98 -11.02 -5.58
N ILE A 13 10.31 -11.44 -6.79
CA ILE A 13 10.93 -12.75 -7.06
C ILE A 13 12.35 -12.48 -7.54
N ASN A 14 13.33 -13.00 -6.81
CA ASN A 14 14.73 -13.00 -7.24
C ASN A 14 14.92 -14.04 -8.35
N GLN A 15 15.22 -13.58 -9.56
CA GLN A 15 15.37 -14.47 -10.72
C GLN A 15 16.65 -15.31 -10.67
N ASP A 16 17.68 -14.87 -9.95
CA ASP A 16 18.95 -15.60 -9.82
C ASP A 16 18.80 -16.88 -8.97
N SER A 17 17.88 -16.88 -8.00
CA SER A 17 17.60 -18.04 -7.14
C SER A 17 16.33 -18.79 -7.54
N CYS A 18 15.55 -18.27 -8.50
CA CYS A 18 14.30 -18.87 -8.93
C CYS A 18 14.55 -20.14 -9.74
N VAL A 19 14.07 -21.29 -9.24
CA VAL A 19 14.14 -22.59 -9.94
C VAL A 19 12.98 -22.82 -10.91
N LYS A 20 12.19 -21.79 -11.22
CA LYS A 20 11.07 -21.82 -12.18
C LYS A 20 10.04 -22.96 -11.95
N CYS A 21 9.74 -23.27 -10.68
CA CYS A 21 8.83 -24.37 -10.31
C CYS A 21 7.33 -24.06 -10.49
N GLY A 22 6.93 -22.80 -10.66
CA GLY A 22 5.52 -22.41 -10.89
C GLY A 22 4.59 -22.41 -9.68
N ILE A 23 5.00 -22.93 -8.52
CA ILE A 23 4.12 -23.04 -7.34
C ILE A 23 3.60 -21.67 -6.88
N CYS A 24 4.44 -20.63 -6.90
CA CYS A 24 4.01 -19.27 -6.51
C CYS A 24 2.91 -18.73 -7.45
N TYR A 25 3.03 -18.98 -8.75
CA TYR A 25 2.06 -18.60 -9.77
C TYR A 25 0.71 -19.31 -9.53
N GLU A 26 0.72 -20.63 -9.35
CA GLU A 26 -0.49 -21.43 -9.11
C GLU A 26 -1.20 -21.09 -7.80
N ARG A 27 -0.45 -20.69 -6.77
CA ARG A 27 -0.98 -20.43 -5.43
C ARG A 27 -1.32 -18.96 -5.18
N CYS A 28 -1.09 -18.06 -6.13
CA CYS A 28 -1.41 -16.66 -5.95
C CYS A 28 -2.94 -16.47 -5.97
N PRO A 29 -3.60 -16.08 -4.87
CA PRO A 29 -5.06 -15.96 -4.84
C PRO A 29 -5.59 -14.74 -5.61
N TYR A 30 -4.68 -13.87 -6.04
CA TYR A 30 -4.98 -12.62 -6.74
C TYR A 30 -4.51 -12.62 -8.20
N GLU A 31 -3.99 -13.76 -8.68
CA GLU A 31 -3.47 -13.92 -10.04
C GLU A 31 -2.44 -12.83 -10.41
N SER A 32 -1.69 -12.33 -9.42
CA SER A 32 -0.75 -11.22 -9.59
C SER A 32 0.60 -11.63 -10.13
N ILE A 33 0.80 -12.88 -10.54
CA ILE A 33 2.08 -13.37 -11.07
C ILE A 33 1.84 -13.75 -12.52
N TYR A 34 2.71 -13.30 -13.42
CA TYR A 34 2.68 -13.65 -14.84
C TYR A 34 4.04 -14.17 -15.30
N ILE A 35 4.06 -14.77 -16.49
CA ILE A 35 5.27 -15.26 -17.14
C ILE A 35 5.67 -14.25 -18.21
N ASP A 36 6.89 -13.73 -18.14
CA ASP A 36 7.42 -12.80 -19.14
C ASP A 36 7.97 -13.54 -20.38
N ASN A 37 8.53 -12.79 -21.33
CA ASN A 37 9.09 -13.34 -22.57
C ASN A 37 10.33 -14.23 -22.36
N GLU A 38 10.97 -14.14 -21.19
CA GLU A 38 12.15 -14.93 -20.81
C GLU A 38 11.77 -16.14 -19.93
N VAL A 39 10.48 -16.43 -19.85
CA VAL A 39 9.93 -17.52 -19.03
C VAL A 39 10.27 -17.32 -17.55
N ASN A 40 10.25 -16.07 -17.07
CA ASN A 40 10.44 -15.73 -15.68
C ASN A 40 9.09 -15.45 -15.02
N TYR A 41 8.97 -15.82 -13.74
CA TYR A 41 7.79 -15.47 -12.94
C TYR A 41 7.97 -14.05 -12.39
N VAL A 42 7.05 -13.16 -12.77
CA VAL A 42 7.10 -11.73 -12.43
C VAL A 42 5.82 -11.31 -11.73
N VAL A 43 5.95 -10.53 -10.66
CA VAL A 43 4.81 -10.02 -9.90
C VAL A 43 4.31 -8.71 -10.54
N ASN A 44 3.03 -8.66 -10.87
CA ASN A 44 2.32 -7.43 -11.18
C ASN A 44 2.03 -6.66 -9.89
N GLU A 45 2.69 -5.52 -9.71
CA GLU A 45 2.57 -4.71 -8.50
C GLU A 45 1.20 -4.08 -8.28
N LEU A 46 0.44 -3.86 -9.36
CA LEU A 46 -0.86 -3.21 -9.32
C LEU A 46 -1.97 -4.14 -8.84
N THR A 47 -1.74 -5.45 -8.89
CA THR A 47 -2.72 -6.45 -8.44
C THR A 47 -2.21 -7.25 -7.25
N CYS A 48 -0.98 -7.00 -6.79
CA CYS A 48 -0.39 -7.69 -5.65
C CYS A 48 -0.85 -7.08 -4.33
N GLU A 49 -1.58 -7.87 -3.55
CA GLU A 49 -2.07 -7.46 -2.21
C GLU A 49 -1.02 -7.67 -1.08
N GLY A 50 0.18 -8.17 -1.39
CA GLY A 50 1.23 -8.35 -0.39
C GLY A 50 0.96 -9.43 0.67
N CYS A 51 0.07 -10.40 0.40
CA CYS A 51 -0.36 -11.44 1.34
C CYS A 51 0.71 -12.50 1.71
N ASN A 52 1.88 -12.49 1.04
CA ASN A 52 3.00 -13.41 1.22
C ASN A 52 2.77 -14.90 0.92
N VAL A 53 1.62 -15.31 0.35
CA VAL A 53 1.38 -16.73 0.01
C VAL A 53 2.49 -17.30 -0.88
N CYS A 54 2.90 -16.54 -1.90
CA CYS A 54 3.98 -16.92 -2.81
C CYS A 54 5.31 -17.21 -2.09
N GLY A 55 5.69 -16.38 -1.11
CA GLY A 55 6.91 -16.60 -0.33
C GLY A 55 6.82 -17.82 0.60
N LEU A 56 5.65 -18.10 1.17
CA LEU A 56 5.43 -19.26 2.04
C LEU A 56 5.48 -20.59 1.30
N VAL A 57 5.03 -20.62 0.04
CA VAL A 57 5.01 -21.85 -0.78
C VAL A 57 6.27 -22.06 -1.61
N CYS A 58 7.18 -21.08 -1.64
CA CYS A 58 8.40 -21.17 -2.44
C CYS A 58 9.33 -22.24 -1.84
N PRO A 59 9.79 -23.23 -2.62
CA PRO A 59 10.69 -24.27 -2.12
C PRO A 59 12.13 -23.77 -1.91
N VAL A 60 12.49 -22.58 -2.42
CA VAL A 60 13.82 -21.98 -2.29
C VAL A 60 13.74 -20.80 -1.31
N PRO A 61 14.22 -20.97 -0.06
CA PRO A 61 14.13 -19.94 0.97
C PRO A 61 14.72 -18.60 0.52
N GLY A 62 14.04 -17.50 0.84
CA GLY A 62 14.52 -16.14 0.54
C GLY A 62 14.40 -15.71 -0.93
N THR A 63 13.95 -16.58 -1.84
CA THR A 63 13.76 -16.23 -3.25
C THR A 63 12.67 -15.19 -3.45
N ILE A 64 11.65 -15.18 -2.58
CA ILE A 64 10.53 -14.23 -2.65
C ILE A 64 10.53 -13.37 -1.39
N THR A 65 10.56 -12.05 -1.57
CA THR A 65 10.56 -11.06 -0.50
C THR A 65 9.34 -10.14 -0.61
N LEU A 66 8.96 -9.52 0.51
CA LEU A 66 7.97 -8.45 0.53
C LEU A 66 8.68 -7.11 0.74
N GLU A 67 8.56 -6.23 -0.24
CA GLU A 67 9.13 -4.89 -0.20
C GLU A 67 8.07 -3.86 0.16
N LEU A 68 8.44 -2.90 1.01
CA LEU A 68 7.59 -1.76 1.30
C LEU A 68 7.55 -0.84 0.08
N VAL A 69 6.34 -0.45 -0.28
CA VAL A 69 6.11 0.48 -1.39
C VAL A 69 5.31 1.67 -0.88
N ARG A 70 5.53 2.82 -1.51
CA ARG A 70 4.66 3.97 -1.31
C ARG A 70 3.24 3.62 -1.73
N SER A 71 2.28 3.98 -0.89
CA SER A 71 0.89 3.63 -1.13
C SER A 71 -0.09 4.77 -0.99
N GLU A 72 0.22 5.80 -0.20
CA GLU A 72 -0.83 6.71 0.26
C GLU A 72 -0.31 8.13 0.56
N VAL A 73 -1.21 9.11 0.45
CA VAL A 73 -0.98 10.49 0.90
C VAL A 73 -2.20 11.00 1.66
N ILE A 74 -1.98 11.53 2.87
CA ILE A 74 -3.00 12.29 3.61
C ILE A 74 -2.64 13.77 3.58
N ARG A 75 -3.61 14.63 3.29
CA ARG A 75 -3.40 16.07 3.13
C ARG A 75 -4.46 16.88 3.89
N GLU A 76 -4.02 18.01 4.45
CA GLU A 76 -4.88 19.06 4.97
C GLU A 76 -4.94 20.21 3.97
N ALA A 77 -6.15 20.67 3.68
CA ALA A 77 -6.42 21.89 2.93
C ALA A 77 -7.43 22.75 3.69
N THR A 78 -7.41 24.07 3.47
CA THR A 78 -8.50 24.95 3.91
C THR A 78 -9.46 25.12 2.73
N THR A 79 -10.75 24.87 2.94
CA THR A 79 -11.75 25.05 1.89
C THR A 79 -12.00 26.53 1.63
N LYS A 80 -12.58 26.85 0.47
CA LYS A 80 -13.00 28.23 0.14
C LYS A 80 -14.01 28.83 1.13
N TYR A 81 -14.61 28.00 1.99
CA TYR A 81 -15.57 28.40 3.01
C TYR A 81 -14.92 28.55 4.40
N GLY A 82 -13.60 28.46 4.51
CA GLY A 82 -12.85 28.74 5.74
C GLY A 82 -12.75 27.58 6.74
N PHE A 83 -13.21 26.37 6.40
CA PHE A 83 -13.06 25.19 7.26
C PHE A 83 -11.95 24.26 6.77
N PRO A 84 -11.25 23.55 7.69
CA PRO A 84 -10.24 22.58 7.30
C PRO A 84 -10.88 21.32 6.72
N LEU A 85 -10.26 20.77 5.68
CA LEU A 85 -10.57 19.48 5.09
C LEU A 85 -9.33 18.60 5.17
N ILE A 86 -9.45 17.48 5.86
CA ILE A 86 -8.51 16.37 5.74
C ILE A 86 -9.03 15.48 4.62
N SER A 87 -8.14 15.09 3.72
CA SER A 87 -8.45 14.17 2.63
C SER A 87 -7.29 13.21 2.42
N ALA A 88 -7.59 11.98 2.04
CA ALA A 88 -6.59 10.97 1.73
C ALA A 88 -6.70 10.46 0.29
N GLN A 89 -5.60 9.93 -0.24
CA GLN A 89 -5.55 9.32 -1.56
C GLN A 89 -4.65 8.08 -1.51
N VAL A 90 -5.20 6.96 -1.98
CA VAL A 90 -4.47 5.71 -2.19
C VAL A 90 -3.97 5.66 -3.63
N ASP A 91 -2.76 5.16 -3.83
CA ASP A 91 -2.23 4.86 -5.16
C ASP A 91 -2.95 3.65 -5.75
N VAL A 92 -3.08 3.60 -7.08
CA VAL A 92 -3.84 2.55 -7.76
C VAL A 92 -3.24 1.17 -7.46
N GLY A 93 -4.10 0.21 -7.14
CA GLY A 93 -3.68 -1.17 -6.92
C GLY A 93 -3.03 -1.43 -5.57
N ARG A 94 -3.08 -0.47 -4.64
CA ARG A 94 -2.53 -0.67 -3.29
C ARG A 94 -3.59 -1.24 -2.35
N PRO A 95 -3.26 -2.32 -1.60
CA PRO A 95 -4.02 -2.67 -0.42
C PRO A 95 -3.94 -1.51 0.59
N GLU A 96 -4.80 -1.50 1.62
CA GLU A 96 -4.74 -0.63 2.82
C GLU A 96 -5.75 0.55 2.89
N SER A 97 -6.69 0.68 1.95
CA SER A 97 -7.71 1.75 1.97
C SER A 97 -8.46 1.91 3.31
N GLY A 98 -8.75 0.81 4.01
CA GLY A 98 -9.41 0.85 5.32
C GLY A 98 -8.54 1.47 6.44
N LYS A 99 -7.23 1.23 6.43
CA LYS A 99 -6.30 1.82 7.41
C LYS A 99 -6.14 3.31 7.13
N LEU A 100 -5.99 3.69 5.86
CA LEU A 100 -5.93 5.09 5.46
C LEU A 100 -7.15 5.88 5.91
N VAL A 101 -8.36 5.35 5.68
CA VAL A 101 -9.62 6.00 6.10
C VAL A 101 -9.66 6.17 7.63
N THR A 102 -9.11 5.21 8.38
CA THR A 102 -9.05 5.29 9.84
C THR A 102 -8.11 6.41 10.27
N GLU A 103 -6.90 6.47 9.71
CA GLU A 103 -5.91 7.52 10.00
C GLU A 103 -6.41 8.92 9.61
N GLU A 104 -7.05 9.03 8.46
CA GLU A 104 -7.68 10.26 7.96
C GLU A 104 -8.72 10.80 8.95
N LYS A 105 -9.62 9.94 9.42
CA LYS A 105 -10.66 10.27 10.40
C LYS A 105 -10.08 10.67 11.75
N GLU A 106 -9.04 9.96 12.22
CA GLU A 106 -8.36 10.32 13.46
C GLU A 106 -7.68 11.68 13.38
N TRP A 107 -7.03 11.98 12.26
CA TRP A 107 -6.40 13.27 12.06
C TRP A 107 -7.45 14.39 12.00
N ALA A 108 -8.56 14.16 11.30
CA ALA A 108 -9.67 15.11 11.28
C ALA A 108 -10.21 15.42 12.69
N ARG A 109 -10.39 14.40 13.54
CA ARG A 109 -10.76 14.59 14.96
C ARG A 109 -9.75 15.41 15.73
N LYS A 110 -8.47 15.04 15.67
CA LYS A 110 -7.37 15.74 16.37
C LYS A 110 -7.23 17.20 15.93
N ASN A 111 -7.46 17.49 14.65
CA ASN A 111 -7.40 18.86 14.12
C ASN A 111 -8.57 19.71 14.64
N ASN A 112 -9.78 19.15 14.67
CA ASN A 112 -10.95 19.82 15.22
C ASN A 112 -10.77 20.18 16.71
N GLU A 113 -10.26 19.24 17.52
CA GLU A 113 -9.96 19.47 18.94
C GLU A 113 -8.90 20.57 19.14
N ARG A 114 -7.80 20.55 18.37
CA ARG A 114 -6.75 21.58 18.41
C ARG A 114 -7.24 22.97 18.02
N ARG A 115 -8.28 23.07 17.20
CA ARG A 115 -8.86 24.35 16.77
C ARG A 115 -9.92 24.84 17.75
N ARG A 116 -10.68 23.96 18.42
CA ARG A 116 -11.60 24.33 19.51
C ARG A 116 -10.89 24.91 20.73
N SER A 117 -9.64 24.50 20.99
CA SER A 117 -8.82 25.03 22.08
C SER A 117 -8.09 26.34 21.74
N ARG A 118 -8.11 26.77 20.47
CA ARG A 118 -7.75 28.14 20.13
C ARG A 118 -8.97 29.02 20.45
N PRO A 119 -8.84 30.05 21.30
CA PRO A 119 -9.93 31.00 21.49
C PRO A 119 -10.34 31.50 20.11
N HIS A 120 -11.60 31.27 19.75
CA HIS A 120 -12.21 31.89 18.58
C HIS A 120 -12.05 33.39 18.81
N ASP A 121 -11.22 34.04 18.00
CA ASP A 121 -11.18 35.49 17.98
C ASP A 121 -12.60 35.99 17.73
N ARG A 122 -12.98 37.01 18.49
CA ARG A 122 -14.35 37.52 18.58
C ARG A 122 -14.85 38.05 17.24
#